data_AF-A0A965GU76-F1
#
_entry.id   AF-A0A965GU76-F1
#
_cell.length_a   1.000
_cell.length_b   1.000
_cell.length_c   1.000
_cell.angle_alpha   90.00
_cell.angle_beta   90.00
_cell.angle_gamma   90.00
#
_symmetry.space_group_name_H-M   'P 1'
#
loop_
_entity.id
_entity.type
_entity.pdbx_description
1 polymer ?
#
loop_
_entity_poly.entity_id
_entity_poly.type
_entity_poly.pdbx_seq_one_letter_code
_entity_poly.pdbx_strand_id
1 'polypeptide(L)' 'MVELLGGSDVRALAEELGVVPTKKLGQNFVTDPNTIRRIVAAAKLKGNETVV' A
#
# COMPACT_ATOMS: atom_id res chain seq x y z
N MET A 1 1.52 8.81 15.37
CA MET A 1 1.72 7.53 14.65
C MET A 1 1.01 7.65 13.31
N VAL A 2 1.62 7.20 12.22
CA VAL A 2 0.93 7.09 10.93
C VAL A 2 0.11 5.81 10.95
N GLU A 3 -1.18 5.93 10.65
CA GLU A 3 -2.08 4.79 10.47
C GLU A 3 -1.92 4.25 9.04
N LEU A 4 -1.63 2.95 8.91
CA LEU A 4 -1.46 2.28 7.61
C LEU A 4 -2.80 1.69 7.19
N LEU A 5 -3.12 1.81 5.91
CA LEU A 5 -4.36 1.29 5.34
C LEU A 5 -4.41 -0.24 5.44
N GLY A 6 -5.53 -0.74 5.97
CA GLY A 6 -5.88 -2.14 5.99
C GLY A 6 -6.70 -2.55 4.76
N GLY A 7 -7.07 -3.84 4.72
CA GLY A 7 -7.86 -4.39 3.62
C GLY A 7 -9.29 -3.84 3.55
N SER A 8 -9.89 -3.41 4.66
CA SER A 8 -11.18 -2.70 4.66
C SER A 8 -11.06 -1.35 3.97
N ASP A 9 -10.01 -0.61 4.29
CA ASP A 9 -9.83 0.77 3.83
C ASP A 9 -9.56 0.79 2.32
N VAL A 10 -8.75 -0.15 1.83
CA VAL A 10 -8.52 -0.34 0.39
C VAL A 10 -9.83 -0.64 -0.36
N ARG A 11 -10.74 -1.42 0.24
CA ARG A 11 -12.04 -1.72 -0.40
C ARG A 11 -12.96 -0.50 -0.39
N ALA A 12 -13.02 0.24 0.71
CA ALA A 12 -13.80 1.47 0.82
C ALA A 12 -13.33 2.52 -0.20
N LEU A 13 -12.01 2.72 -0.32
CA LEU A 13 -11.43 3.62 -1.33
C LEU A 13 -11.74 3.16 -2.76
N ALA A 14 -11.70 1.86 -3.03
CA ALA A 14 -12.02 1.35 -4.35
C ALA A 14 -13.50 1.61 -4.71
N GLU A 15 -14.41 1.42 -3.75
CA GLU A 15 -15.83 1.72 -3.91
C GLU A 15 -16.08 3.22 -4.14
N GLU A 16 -15.47 4.08 -3.32
CA GLU A 16 -15.57 5.54 -3.45
C GLU A 16 -15.09 6.04 -4.82
N LEU A 17 -14.01 5.46 -5.33
CA LEU A 17 -13.43 5.81 -6.63
C LEU A 17 -14.14 5.11 -7.80
N GLY A 18 -15.14 4.27 -7.56
CA GLY A 18 -15.85 3.52 -8.61
C GLY A 18 -14.95 2.53 -9.36
N VAL A 19 -13.88 2.05 -8.74
CA VAL A 19 -12.92 1.12 -9.34
C VAL A 19 -13.12 -0.30 -8.81
N VAL A 20 -13.00 -1.29 -9.69
CA VAL A 20 -13.06 -2.70 -9.31
C VAL A 20 -11.66 -3.30 -9.36
N PRO A 21 -11.04 -3.59 -8.21
CA PRO A 21 -9.74 -4.27 -8.17
C PRO A 21 -9.78 -5.59 -8.94
N THR A 22 -8.75 -5.86 -9.73
CA THR A 22 -8.70 -7.05 -10.58
C THR A 22 -7.33 -7.72 -10.59
N LYS A 23 -7.33 -9.04 -10.40
CA LYS A 23 -6.12 -9.87 -10.49
C LYS A 23 -5.61 -10.03 -11.92
N LYS A 24 -6.46 -9.78 -12.93
CA LYS A 24 -6.06 -9.92 -14.35
C LYS A 24 -4.91 -8.99 -14.74
N LEU A 25 -4.79 -7.84 -14.06
CA LEU A 25 -3.72 -6.86 -14.28
C LEU A 25 -2.56 -7.03 -13.27
N GLY A 26 -2.51 -8.13 -12.51
CA GLY A 26 -1.48 -8.35 -11.50
C GLY A 26 -1.63 -7.50 -10.23
N GLN A 27 -2.80 -6.91 -9.97
CA GLN A 27 -3.00 -6.05 -8.80
C GLN A 27 -2.97 -6.87 -7.49
N ASN A 28 -2.04 -6.53 -6.61
CA ASN A 28 -1.91 -7.11 -5.28
C ASN A 28 -1.67 -5.97 -4.29
N PHE A 29 -2.56 -5.84 -3.30
CA PHE A 29 -2.47 -4.79 -2.28
C PHE A 29 -1.79 -5.36 -1.04
N VAL A 30 -0.69 -4.75 -0.61
CA VAL A 30 -0.01 -5.10 0.63
C VAL A 30 -0.69 -4.33 1.76
N THR A 31 -1.40 -5.02 2.64
CA THR A 31 -2.20 -4.40 3.72
C THR A 31 -1.71 -4.77 5.12
N ASP A 32 -0.67 -5.61 5.23
CA ASP A 32 -0.06 -5.93 6.52
C ASP A 32 0.94 -4.82 6.91
N PRO A 33 0.70 -4.10 8.03
CA PRO A 33 1.56 -3.00 8.47
C PRO A 33 3.02 -3.40 8.66
N ASN A 34 3.28 -4.61 9.16
CA ASN A 34 4.63 -5.08 9.44
C ASN A 34 5.40 -5.36 8.15
N THR A 35 4.76 -5.94 7.16
CA THR A 35 5.33 -6.18 5.83
C THR A 35 5.69 -4.86 5.14
N ILE A 36 4.81 -3.86 5.18
CA ILE A 36 5.07 -2.52 4.62
C ILE A 36 6.32 -1.91 5.28
N ARG A 37 6.38 -1.90 6.62
CA ARG A 37 7.54 -1.37 7.35
C ARG A 37 8.83 -2.10 7.01
N ARG A 38 8.79 -3.42 6.84
CA ARG A 38 9.96 -4.22 6.43
C ARG A 38 10.46 -3.86 5.04
N ILE A 39 9.56 -3.64 4.08
CA ILE A 39 9.92 -3.22 2.71
C ILE A 39 10.62 -1.87 2.75
N VAL A 40 10.04 -0.89 3.44
CA VAL A 40 10.62 0.46 3.56
C VAL A 40 11.97 0.43 4.28
N ALA A 41 12.09 -0.34 5.38
CA ALA A 41 13.34 -0.49 6.10
C ALA A 41 14.44 -1.13 5.23
N ALA A 42 14.10 -2.12 4.40
CA ALA A 42 15.03 -2.77 3.49
C ALA A 42 15.56 -1.82 2.39
N ALA A 43 14.78 -0.80 2.02
CA ALA A 43 15.18 0.21 1.05
C ALA A 43 16.23 1.21 1.57
N LYS A 44 16.47 1.26 2.89
CA LYS A 44 17.51 2.10 3.53
C LYS A 44 17.48 3.57 3.12
N LEU A 45 16.27 4.13 2.97
CA LEU A 45 16.04 5.52 2.60
C LEU A 45 16.61 6.46 3.67
N LYS A 46 17.20 7.58 3.25
CA LYS A 46 17.76 8.64 4.10
C LYS A 46 16.85 9.86 4.20
N GLY A 47 15.76 9.88 3.44
CA GLY A 47 14.71 10.90 3.52
C GLY A 47 14.89 12.07 2.54
N ASN A 48 15.91 12.02 1.68
CA ASN A 48 16.14 13.00 0.63
C ASN A 48 16.01 12.40 -0.79
N GLU A 49 15.77 11.09 -0.87
CA GLU A 49 15.60 10.38 -2.13
C GLU A 49 14.21 10.62 -2.72
N THR A 50 14.15 10.77 -4.04
CA THR A 50 12.91 10.58 -4.80
C THR A 50 12.73 9.09 -5.04
N VAL A 51 11.67 8.50 -4.48
CA VAL A 51 11.28 7.09 -4.67
C VAL A 51 10.35 6.99 -5.88
N VAL A 52 10.59 6.03 -6.78
CA VAL A 52 9.79 5.76 -7.98
C VAL A 52 9.10 4.39 -7.92
#